data_AF-A0A947ULA8-F1
#
_entry.id   AF-A0A947ULA8-F1
#
_cell.length_a   1.000
_cell.length_b   1.000
_cell.length_c   1.000
_cell.angle_alpha   90.00
_cell.angle_beta   90.00
_cell.angle_gamma   90.00
#
_symmetry.space_group_name_H-M   'P 1'
#
loop_
_entity.id
_entity.type
_entity.pdbx_description
1 polymer ?
#
loop_
_entity_poly.entity_id
_entity_poly.type
_entity_poly.pdbx_seq_one_letter_code
_entity_poly.pdbx_strand_id
1 'polypeptide(L)'
;MKTKRTVIAACIATLFISGTVFAKDKWEYHENGWNNVNSYGKVVIAQDSVNQWGPWEDFVEPAAGAPSPVAMPGMSGGDQYRNNPIVVRLPEGCAAGDWCGYAIFRNSSSSGGEDTKVSSYSYYIPADPWSAGLFALTPTPDDPGITAGTGRGEGTVFWRLSPLGSTNPTFSDSGSNIPADFGGGYGWYRDDGLHHFHARTGNETDSGWESSLASGFSHNWLSAEATSEVGYGWFALAVKGADKEVAIGTFERQITTYTSGNEEYRYWDEETARTNGYYVAGIATPQTYLADQQARDIRAYYAGGSFDGTSQGKVLIQVQFAPATWQGQWTGVMNFKAEGNISGANISSTNVSALYSGSSSSYEGSVQGTFYGQQAGSIGGISNVTKTYTPPVEARIAQMPSTQTQTAVFLVNKVYSTGASVKPD
;
A
#
# COMPACT_ATOMS: atom_id res chain seq x y z
N MET A 1 37.70 29.58 -28.80
CA MET A 1 37.11 29.21 -27.50
C MET A 1 36.66 27.77 -27.57
N LYS A 2 37.34 26.85 -26.87
CA LYS A 2 37.02 25.41 -26.87
C LYS A 2 36.27 25.07 -25.58
N THR A 3 35.16 24.36 -25.71
CA THR A 3 34.23 24.06 -24.61
C THR A 3 34.76 22.94 -23.72
N LYS A 4 34.44 23.00 -22.41
CA LYS A 4 34.95 22.15 -21.33
C LYS A 4 34.73 20.63 -21.51
N ARG A 5 33.97 20.19 -22.53
CA ARG A 5 33.70 18.78 -22.83
C ARG A 5 34.82 18.09 -23.63
N THR A 6 35.67 18.83 -24.35
CA THR A 6 36.77 18.24 -25.14
C THR A 6 38.00 17.91 -24.30
N VAL A 7 38.14 18.48 -23.10
CA VAL A 7 39.30 18.26 -22.22
C VAL A 7 39.18 16.95 -21.43
N ILE A 8 37.96 16.52 -21.08
CA ILE A 8 37.74 15.29 -20.29
C ILE A 8 37.98 14.02 -21.14
N ALA A 9 37.59 14.04 -22.42
CA ALA A 9 37.85 12.93 -23.34
C ALA A 9 39.35 12.78 -23.68
N ALA A 10 40.11 13.89 -23.70
CA ALA A 10 41.54 13.85 -23.91
C ALA A 10 42.30 13.28 -22.70
N CYS A 11 41.87 13.55 -21.46
CA CYS A 11 42.53 13.04 -20.25
C CYS A 11 42.34 11.53 -20.01
N ILE A 12 41.22 10.95 -20.48
CA ILE A 12 41.00 9.50 -20.36
C ILE A 12 41.83 8.73 -21.40
N ALA A 13 42.03 9.30 -22.60
CA ALA A 13 42.87 8.68 -23.63
C ALA A 13 44.37 8.66 -23.28
N THR A 14 44.89 9.67 -22.55
CA THR A 14 46.30 9.69 -22.13
C THR A 14 46.62 8.75 -20.97
N LEU A 15 45.61 8.35 -20.17
CA LEU A 15 45.78 7.41 -19.05
C LEU A 15 45.97 5.95 -19.50
N PHE A 16 45.66 5.62 -20.76
CA PHE A 16 45.82 4.26 -21.31
C PHE A 16 47.04 4.09 -22.25
N ILE A 17 47.86 5.13 -22.46
CA ILE A 17 49.00 5.06 -23.41
C ILE A 17 50.36 4.90 -22.70
N SER A 18 50.44 4.95 -21.37
CA SER A 18 51.70 4.87 -20.62
C SER A 18 51.94 3.51 -19.95
N GLY A 19 51.76 2.43 -20.70
CA GLY A 19 52.04 1.05 -20.26
C GLY A 19 52.51 0.16 -21.40
N THR A 20 53.67 0.45 -21.97
CA THR A 20 54.30 -0.41 -22.98
C THR A 20 54.97 -1.62 -22.34
N VAL A 21 54.32 -2.80 -22.28
CA VAL A 21 55.00 -4.10 -22.49
C VAL A 21 53.98 -5.17 -22.94
N PHE A 22 54.32 -5.89 -24.02
CA PHE A 22 53.65 -7.04 -24.64
C PHE A 22 52.39 -6.77 -25.48
N ALA A 23 52.59 -6.18 -26.66
CA ALA A 23 51.73 -6.44 -27.80
C ALA A 23 51.98 -7.87 -28.31
N LYS A 24 51.00 -8.76 -28.15
CA LYS A 24 50.89 -9.95 -29.00
C LYS A 24 49.42 -10.22 -29.30
N ASP A 25 49.17 -10.30 -30.61
CA ASP A 25 48.00 -10.80 -31.31
C ASP A 25 46.73 -9.92 -31.33
N LYS A 26 46.15 -9.88 -32.53
CA LYS A 26 45.10 -8.97 -32.99
C LYS A 26 43.85 -9.05 -32.11
N TRP A 27 43.34 -7.90 -31.69
CA TRP A 27 42.03 -7.79 -31.08
C TRP A 27 40.97 -7.76 -32.19
N GLU A 28 40.27 -8.87 -32.39
CA GLU A 28 39.04 -8.89 -33.18
C GLU A 28 37.84 -8.75 -32.23
N TYR A 29 37.00 -7.73 -32.47
CA TYR A 29 35.77 -7.55 -31.71
C TYR A 29 34.73 -8.59 -32.17
N HIS A 30 34.44 -9.57 -31.32
CA HIS A 30 33.37 -10.55 -31.56
C HIS A 30 32.02 -10.02 -31.04
N GLU A 31 31.47 -8.98 -31.70
CA GLU A 31 30.16 -8.42 -31.34
C GLU A 31 29.02 -9.44 -31.44
N ASN A 32 29.15 -10.42 -32.34
CA ASN A 32 28.14 -11.47 -32.55
C ASN A 32 28.01 -12.44 -31.34
N GLY A 33 28.97 -12.44 -30.41
CA GLY A 33 28.94 -13.27 -29.20
C GLY A 33 28.13 -12.66 -28.05
N TRP A 34 27.84 -11.36 -28.09
CA TRP A 34 27.21 -10.64 -26.97
C TRP A 34 25.74 -11.02 -26.76
N ASN A 35 25.03 -11.43 -27.81
CA ASN A 35 23.64 -11.89 -27.70
C ASN A 35 23.49 -13.22 -26.95
N ASN A 36 24.58 -13.96 -26.72
CA ASN A 36 24.59 -15.23 -26.00
C ASN A 36 25.08 -15.12 -24.55
N VAL A 37 25.39 -13.92 -24.07
CA VAL A 37 25.85 -13.70 -22.69
C VAL A 37 24.66 -13.23 -21.85
N ASN A 38 24.14 -14.11 -20.99
CA ASN A 38 23.22 -13.73 -19.93
C ASN A 38 23.97 -12.88 -18.88
N SER A 39 23.86 -11.56 -18.99
CA SER A 39 24.42 -10.65 -17.98
C SER A 39 23.53 -10.65 -16.74
N TYR A 40 23.98 -11.29 -15.65
CA TYR A 40 23.39 -11.11 -14.32
C TYR A 40 23.80 -9.75 -13.75
N GLY A 41 23.23 -8.68 -14.29
CA GLY A 41 23.62 -7.30 -14.02
C GLY A 41 22.67 -6.56 -13.08
N LYS A 42 22.85 -6.73 -11.77
CA LYS A 42 22.80 -5.64 -10.75
C LYS A 42 23.13 -6.21 -9.37
N VAL A 43 24.39 -6.59 -9.17
CA VAL A 43 24.95 -6.70 -7.83
C VAL A 43 25.85 -5.48 -7.64
N VAL A 44 25.66 -4.76 -6.54
CA VAL A 44 26.55 -3.67 -6.14
C VAL A 44 27.91 -4.31 -5.88
N ILE A 45 28.87 -4.09 -6.79
CA ILE A 45 30.26 -4.48 -6.56
C ILE A 45 30.78 -3.56 -5.45
N ALA A 46 30.92 -4.11 -4.24
CA ALA A 46 31.69 -3.46 -3.21
C ALA A 46 33.10 -3.23 -3.75
N GLN A 47 33.60 -2.00 -3.65
CA GLN A 47 34.99 -1.67 -3.96
C GLN A 47 35.88 -2.42 -2.98
N ASP A 48 36.39 -3.57 -3.42
CA ASP A 48 37.38 -4.35 -2.68
C ASP A 48 38.73 -3.64 -2.80
N SER A 49 39.17 -2.99 -1.73
CA SER A 49 40.46 -2.32 -1.66
C SER A 49 41.48 -3.26 -1.00
N VAL A 50 42.13 -4.12 -1.78
CA VAL A 50 43.32 -4.84 -1.32
C VAL A 50 44.41 -4.80 -2.40
N ASN A 51 45.41 -3.94 -2.17
CA ASN A 51 46.50 -3.66 -3.11
C ASN A 51 47.66 -4.66 -3.02
N GLN A 52 47.51 -5.83 -2.40
CA GLN A 52 48.61 -6.79 -2.25
C GLN A 52 48.11 -8.24 -2.31
N TRP A 53 48.36 -8.89 -3.43
CA TRP A 53 48.42 -10.36 -3.53
C TRP A 53 49.89 -10.76 -3.43
N GLY A 54 50.29 -11.30 -2.27
CA GLY A 54 51.56 -12.02 -2.13
C GLY A 54 51.47 -13.42 -2.75
N PRO A 55 52.59 -14.05 -3.12
CA PRO A 55 52.59 -15.37 -3.73
C PRO A 55 52.13 -16.44 -2.73
N TRP A 56 51.21 -17.29 -3.19
CA TRP A 56 50.71 -18.46 -2.47
C TRP A 56 51.76 -19.55 -2.50
N GLU A 57 52.67 -19.55 -1.52
CA GLU A 57 53.51 -20.72 -1.24
C GLU A 57 53.26 -21.18 0.21
N ASP A 58 52.95 -22.48 0.30
CA ASP A 58 52.87 -23.34 1.47
C ASP A 58 51.72 -23.18 2.46
N PHE A 59 50.53 -23.66 2.06
CA PHE A 59 49.62 -24.30 3.02
C PHE A 59 50.17 -25.68 3.37
N VAL A 60 50.90 -25.75 4.48
CA VAL A 60 51.25 -27.03 5.11
C VAL A 60 49.97 -27.60 5.73
N GLU A 61 49.51 -28.76 5.25
CA GLU A 61 48.42 -29.50 5.90
C GLU A 61 48.83 -29.87 7.34
N PRO A 62 48.01 -29.59 8.37
CA PRO A 62 48.25 -30.14 9.70
C PRO A 62 48.12 -31.67 9.65
N ALA A 63 49.16 -32.39 10.08
CA ALA A 63 49.19 -33.86 10.15
C ALA A 63 48.20 -34.47 11.16
N ALA A 64 47.31 -33.67 11.75
CA ALA A 64 46.19 -34.13 12.56
C ALA A 64 44.91 -33.74 11.84
N GLY A 65 44.19 -34.74 11.31
CA GLY A 65 42.97 -34.56 10.52
C GLY A 65 41.98 -33.59 11.16
N ALA A 66 41.27 -32.84 10.31
CA ALA A 66 40.31 -31.82 10.73
C ALA A 66 39.34 -32.41 11.79
N PRO A 67 39.18 -31.78 12.97
CA PRO A 67 38.15 -32.18 13.89
C PRO A 67 36.80 -31.99 13.19
N SER A 68 36.08 -33.10 13.00
CA SER A 68 34.71 -33.09 12.50
C SER A 68 33.89 -32.15 13.39
N PRO A 69 33.22 -31.12 12.84
CA PRO A 69 32.44 -30.21 13.67
C PRO A 69 31.35 -31.03 14.37
N VAL A 70 31.40 -31.04 15.69
CA VAL A 70 30.38 -31.63 16.55
C VAL A 70 29.07 -30.91 16.26
N ALA A 71 28.18 -31.58 15.52
CA ALA A 71 26.82 -31.12 15.31
C ALA A 71 26.10 -31.12 16.67
N MET A 72 25.77 -29.93 17.18
CA MET A 72 24.89 -29.82 18.35
C MET A 72 23.49 -30.30 17.95
N PRO A 73 22.87 -31.23 18.72
CA PRO A 73 21.50 -31.67 18.45
C PRO A 73 20.54 -30.48 18.57
N GLY A 74 19.95 -30.06 17.44
CA GLY A 74 18.91 -29.02 17.40
C GLY A 74 19.15 -27.87 16.42
N MET A 75 20.34 -27.72 15.83
CA MET A 75 20.55 -26.76 14.73
C MET A 75 20.20 -27.44 13.41
N SER A 76 19.01 -27.14 12.89
CA SER A 76 18.66 -27.45 11.51
C SER A 76 19.69 -26.80 10.57
N GLY A 77 20.19 -27.57 9.62
CA GLY A 77 21.16 -27.15 8.61
C GLY A 77 20.57 -26.13 7.63
N GLY A 78 20.33 -24.92 8.13
CA GLY A 78 20.10 -23.73 7.32
C GLY A 78 21.43 -23.28 6.72
N ASP A 79 21.48 -23.23 5.40
CA ASP A 79 22.59 -22.76 4.60
C ASP A 79 22.99 -21.33 5.03
N GLN A 80 24.09 -21.19 5.78
CA GLN A 80 24.52 -19.93 6.41
C GLN A 80 24.92 -18.83 5.41
N TYR A 81 24.95 -19.13 4.11
CA TYR A 81 25.47 -18.24 3.07
C TYR A 81 24.44 -17.80 2.02
N ARG A 82 23.14 -18.02 2.24
CA ARG A 82 22.08 -17.42 1.39
C ARG A 82 21.11 -16.53 2.16
N ASN A 83 21.58 -15.34 2.51
CA ASN A 83 20.72 -14.18 2.75
C ASN A 83 20.24 -13.58 1.42
N ASN A 84 19.65 -14.39 0.53
CA ASN A 84 18.79 -13.77 -0.48
C ASN A 84 17.56 -13.27 0.28
N PRO A 85 17.23 -11.97 0.25
CA PRO A 85 16.01 -11.49 0.87
C PRO A 85 14.87 -12.35 0.35
N ILE A 86 14.12 -12.96 1.27
CA ILE A 86 12.86 -13.62 0.91
C ILE A 86 12.06 -12.55 0.18
N VAL A 87 11.86 -12.76 -1.13
CA VAL A 87 10.99 -11.90 -1.92
C VAL A 87 9.60 -12.11 -1.34
N VAL A 88 9.21 -11.22 -0.43
CA VAL A 88 7.83 -11.11 0.01
C VAL A 88 7.05 -10.88 -1.28
N ARG A 89 6.27 -11.90 -1.70
CA ARG A 89 5.33 -11.70 -2.80
C ARG A 89 4.34 -10.67 -2.29
N LEU A 90 4.51 -9.44 -2.77
CA LEU A 90 3.49 -8.43 -2.61
C LEU A 90 2.17 -9.00 -3.17
N PRO A 91 1.01 -8.60 -2.61
CA PRO A 91 -0.27 -8.93 -3.23
C PRO A 91 -0.18 -8.66 -4.74
N GLU A 92 -0.74 -9.56 -5.56
CA GLU A 92 -0.77 -9.35 -7.00
C GLU A 92 -1.25 -7.92 -7.30
N GLY A 93 -0.43 -7.14 -8.02
CA GLY A 93 -0.73 -5.75 -8.36
C GLY A 93 0.14 -4.68 -7.67
N CYS A 94 0.94 -5.04 -6.67
CA CYS A 94 1.83 -4.11 -5.96
C CYS A 94 3.28 -4.19 -6.46
N ALA A 95 3.78 -3.12 -7.09
CA ALA A 95 5.18 -3.04 -7.52
C ALA A 95 6.09 -2.55 -6.36
N ALA A 96 7.39 -2.77 -6.49
CA ALA A 96 8.37 -2.24 -5.54
C ALA A 96 8.33 -0.70 -5.56
N GLY A 97 8.14 -0.09 -4.39
CA GLY A 97 8.00 1.37 -4.24
C GLY A 97 6.56 1.86 -4.23
N ASP A 98 5.59 1.04 -4.61
CA ASP A 98 4.17 1.37 -4.48
C ASP A 98 3.74 1.34 -3.01
N TRP A 99 2.81 2.22 -2.68
CA TRP A 99 2.08 2.14 -1.44
C TRP A 99 0.90 1.21 -1.65
N CYS A 100 0.87 0.17 -0.84
CA CYS A 100 -0.05 -0.94 -1.01
C CYS A 100 -1.04 -0.97 0.13
N GLY A 101 -2.24 -1.44 -0.16
CA GLY A 101 -3.23 -1.67 0.87
C GLY A 101 -4.58 -2.03 0.32
N TYR A 102 -5.61 -1.39 0.85
CA TYR A 102 -6.99 -1.81 0.67
C TYR A 102 -7.89 -0.63 0.37
N ALA A 103 -8.93 -0.89 -0.40
CA ALA A 103 -9.96 0.09 -0.72
C ALA A 103 -11.35 -0.51 -0.60
N ILE A 104 -12.30 0.37 -0.30
CA ILE A 104 -13.71 0.16 -0.62
C ILE A 104 -14.06 1.00 -1.84
N PHE A 105 -14.82 0.43 -2.77
CA PHE A 105 -15.21 1.11 -4.00
C PHE A 105 -16.65 0.82 -4.39
N ARG A 106 -17.20 1.67 -5.24
CA ARG A 106 -18.48 1.47 -5.92
C ARG A 106 -18.39 1.94 -7.35
N ASN A 107 -19.25 1.38 -8.18
CA ASN A 107 -19.47 1.84 -9.54
C ASN A 107 -20.76 2.64 -9.59
N SER A 108 -20.84 3.61 -10.47
CA SER A 108 -22.12 4.23 -10.83
C SER A 108 -22.13 4.50 -12.32
N SER A 109 -23.26 4.20 -12.96
CA SER A 109 -23.54 4.57 -14.34
C SER A 109 -24.82 5.39 -14.39
N SER A 110 -24.81 6.53 -15.06
CA SER A 110 -26.02 7.31 -15.32
C SER A 110 -26.11 7.63 -16.82
N SER A 111 -27.24 7.27 -17.41
CA SER A 111 -27.65 7.76 -18.74
C SER A 111 -28.63 8.92 -18.51
N GLY A 112 -28.19 10.14 -18.77
CA GLY A 112 -29.04 11.33 -18.65
C GLY A 112 -29.57 11.75 -20.00
N GLY A 113 -30.88 11.58 -20.23
CA GLY A 113 -31.63 12.31 -21.26
C GLY A 113 -32.25 13.58 -20.66
N GLU A 114 -32.38 14.64 -21.45
CA GLU A 114 -32.71 16.01 -20.99
C GLU A 114 -33.95 16.17 -20.09
N ASP A 115 -34.90 15.24 -20.12
CA ASP A 115 -36.22 15.42 -19.51
C ASP A 115 -36.24 15.33 -17.97
N THR A 116 -35.07 15.23 -17.33
CA THR A 116 -34.92 15.20 -15.86
C THR A 116 -34.04 16.32 -15.29
N LYS A 117 -33.71 17.36 -16.07
CA LYS A 117 -33.03 18.59 -15.60
C LYS A 117 -33.88 19.45 -14.62
N VAL A 118 -34.81 18.86 -13.88
CA VAL A 118 -35.22 19.44 -12.61
C VAL A 118 -34.01 19.33 -11.70
N SER A 119 -33.41 20.49 -11.44
CA SER A 119 -32.23 20.79 -10.63
C SER A 119 -32.33 20.38 -9.16
N SER A 120 -32.87 19.19 -8.88
CA SER A 120 -32.45 18.50 -7.68
C SER A 120 -30.98 18.18 -7.87
N TYR A 121 -30.12 18.97 -7.22
CA TYR A 121 -28.98 18.43 -6.47
C TYR A 121 -29.54 17.36 -5.51
N SER A 122 -30.09 16.27 -6.08
CA SER A 122 -30.36 15.08 -5.33
C SER A 122 -28.96 14.62 -5.00
N TYR A 123 -28.61 14.78 -3.74
CA TYR A 123 -27.44 14.18 -3.15
C TYR A 123 -27.54 12.71 -3.52
N TYR A 124 -26.85 12.31 -4.58
CA TYR A 124 -26.98 10.98 -5.17
C TYR A 124 -26.47 10.03 -4.10
N ILE A 125 -27.39 9.37 -3.39
CA ILE A 125 -27.08 8.31 -2.44
C ILE A 125 -27.03 7.06 -3.32
N PRO A 126 -25.84 6.54 -3.68
CA PRO A 126 -25.79 5.35 -4.50
C PRO A 126 -26.37 4.21 -3.68
N ALA A 127 -27.28 3.46 -4.29
CA ALA A 127 -27.93 2.34 -3.65
C ALA A 127 -26.99 1.12 -3.53
N ASP A 128 -25.90 1.10 -4.30
CA ASP A 128 -25.04 -0.07 -4.38
C ASP A 128 -24.13 -0.21 -3.14
N PRO A 129 -24.01 -1.42 -2.59
CA PRO A 129 -23.13 -1.68 -1.47
C PRO A 129 -21.67 -1.50 -1.88
N TRP A 130 -20.86 -1.04 -0.93
CA TRP A 130 -19.42 -0.95 -1.11
C TRP A 130 -18.78 -2.33 -1.35
N SER A 131 -17.91 -2.39 -2.35
CA SER A 131 -17.13 -3.56 -2.72
C SER A 131 -15.71 -3.44 -2.22
N ALA A 132 -15.09 -4.57 -1.88
CA ALA A 132 -13.72 -4.64 -1.37
C ALA A 132 -12.69 -4.78 -2.50
N GLY A 133 -11.54 -4.13 -2.38
CA GLY A 133 -10.42 -4.29 -3.31
C GLY A 133 -9.06 -4.10 -2.66
N LEU A 134 -8.03 -4.64 -3.32
CA LEU A 134 -6.63 -4.27 -3.11
C LEU A 134 -6.35 -2.96 -3.84
N PHE A 135 -5.62 -2.08 -3.19
CA PHE A 135 -5.29 -0.75 -3.71
C PHE A 135 -3.79 -0.57 -3.77
N ALA A 136 -3.30 -0.07 -4.90
CA ALA A 136 -1.91 0.33 -5.07
C ALA A 136 -1.86 1.80 -5.49
N LEU A 137 -0.98 2.56 -4.86
CA LEU A 137 -0.78 3.98 -5.07
C LEU A 137 0.69 4.24 -5.33
N THR A 138 1.01 4.87 -6.46
CA THR A 138 2.38 5.17 -6.88
C THR A 138 2.60 6.69 -6.90
N PRO A 139 3.04 7.29 -5.79
CA PRO A 139 3.46 8.68 -5.77
C PRO A 139 4.84 8.84 -6.45
N THR A 140 4.95 9.77 -7.39
CA THR A 140 6.16 10.06 -8.15
C THR A 140 6.42 11.57 -8.08
N PRO A 141 7.11 12.08 -7.04
CA PRO A 141 7.47 13.49 -6.96
C PRO A 141 8.47 13.86 -8.06
N ASP A 142 8.40 15.09 -8.57
CA ASP A 142 9.38 15.60 -9.53
C ASP A 142 10.74 15.84 -8.87
N ASP A 143 10.73 16.29 -7.62
CA ASP A 143 11.92 16.39 -6.78
C ASP A 143 12.06 15.12 -5.91
N PRO A 144 13.09 14.28 -6.11
CA PRO A 144 13.32 13.11 -5.28
C PRO A 144 13.66 13.44 -3.81
N GLY A 145 13.95 14.70 -3.50
CA GLY A 145 14.10 15.21 -2.13
C GLY A 145 12.78 15.32 -1.36
N ILE A 146 11.63 15.24 -2.05
CA ILE A 146 10.32 15.12 -1.41
C ILE A 146 10.19 13.68 -0.93
N THR A 147 10.17 13.51 0.39
CA THR A 147 10.13 12.19 1.02
C THR A 147 8.90 12.04 1.90
N ALA A 148 8.83 10.87 2.53
CA ALA A 148 7.86 10.60 3.58
C ALA A 148 8.05 11.55 4.79
N GLY A 149 7.32 12.67 4.79
CA GLY A 149 7.30 13.67 5.87
C GLY A 149 8.17 14.91 5.66
N THR A 150 8.79 15.12 4.50
CA THR A 150 9.51 16.38 4.20
C THR A 150 9.34 16.82 2.77
N GLY A 151 9.34 18.14 2.56
CA GLY A 151 9.36 18.76 1.24
C GLY A 151 7.97 19.16 0.75
N ARG A 152 7.98 19.99 -0.28
CA ARG A 152 6.81 20.37 -1.08
C ARG A 152 7.22 20.37 -2.54
N GLY A 153 6.30 20.02 -3.41
CA GLY A 153 6.51 20.19 -4.83
C GLY A 153 5.56 19.37 -5.66
N GLU A 154 5.74 19.52 -6.96
CA GLU A 154 4.91 18.89 -7.96
C GLU A 154 5.36 17.44 -8.20
N GLY A 155 4.49 16.68 -8.84
CA GLY A 155 4.81 15.39 -9.40
C GLY A 155 3.55 14.73 -9.93
N THR A 156 3.52 13.41 -9.88
CA THR A 156 2.37 12.64 -10.33
C THR A 156 1.99 11.54 -9.36
N VAL A 157 0.74 11.13 -9.41
CA VAL A 157 0.19 9.99 -8.68
C VAL A 157 -0.51 9.09 -9.67
N PHE A 158 -0.36 7.79 -9.49
CA PHE A 158 -1.08 6.79 -10.24
C PHE A 158 -1.68 5.78 -9.27
N TRP A 159 -2.90 5.30 -9.53
CA TRP A 159 -3.53 4.28 -8.68
C TRP A 159 -4.06 3.10 -9.48
N ARG A 160 -4.07 1.93 -8.84
CA ARG A 160 -4.69 0.69 -9.32
C ARG A 160 -5.59 0.09 -8.26
N LEU A 161 -6.64 -0.56 -8.73
CA LEU A 161 -7.65 -1.23 -7.93
C LEU A 161 -7.86 -2.65 -8.48
N SER A 162 -7.67 -3.65 -7.64
CA SER A 162 -7.99 -5.05 -7.94
C SER A 162 -9.11 -5.53 -7.01
N PRO A 163 -10.25 -6.03 -7.53
CA PRO A 163 -11.36 -6.45 -6.67
C PRO A 163 -10.99 -7.69 -5.84
N LEU A 164 -11.43 -7.71 -4.58
CA LEU A 164 -11.34 -8.87 -3.67
C LEU A 164 -12.63 -9.71 -3.66
N GLY A 165 -13.68 -9.24 -4.33
CA GLY A 165 -14.99 -9.91 -4.42
C GLY A 165 -15.45 -10.11 -5.86
N SER A 166 -16.74 -10.41 -6.04
CA SER A 166 -17.34 -10.66 -7.36
C SER A 166 -17.62 -9.38 -8.16
N THR A 167 -17.69 -8.23 -7.50
CA THR A 167 -17.91 -6.95 -8.17
C THR A 167 -16.62 -6.49 -8.81
N ASN A 168 -16.60 -6.36 -10.14
CA ASN A 168 -15.49 -5.74 -10.86
C ASN A 168 -15.66 -4.22 -10.86
N PRO A 169 -14.60 -3.43 -10.66
CA PRO A 169 -14.68 -1.99 -10.87
C PRO A 169 -14.90 -1.68 -12.35
N THR A 170 -15.65 -0.61 -12.64
CA THR A 170 -15.74 -0.06 -14.01
C THR A 170 -14.36 0.36 -14.50
N PHE A 171 -13.56 0.95 -13.60
CA PHE A 171 -12.17 1.31 -13.86
C PHE A 171 -11.24 0.70 -12.81
N SER A 172 -10.28 -0.11 -13.26
CA SER A 172 -9.27 -0.76 -12.42
C SER A 172 -8.03 0.11 -12.20
N ASP A 173 -7.94 1.27 -12.83
CA ASP A 173 -6.86 2.25 -12.66
C ASP A 173 -7.30 3.67 -12.98
N SER A 174 -6.42 4.64 -12.69
CA SER A 174 -6.59 6.06 -13.02
C SER A 174 -6.47 6.40 -14.50
N GLY A 175 -6.27 5.41 -15.39
CA GLY A 175 -6.01 5.60 -16.82
C GLY A 175 -4.61 6.15 -17.14
N SER A 176 -4.19 7.22 -16.47
CA SER A 176 -2.89 7.86 -16.65
C SER A 176 -2.32 8.39 -15.32
N ASN A 177 -1.07 8.85 -15.36
CA ASN A 177 -0.46 9.59 -14.25
C ASN A 177 -1.20 10.92 -14.04
N ILE A 178 -1.70 11.11 -12.83
CA ILE A 178 -2.45 12.30 -12.42
C ILE A 178 -1.45 13.32 -11.86
N PRO A 179 -1.38 14.56 -12.38
CA PRO A 179 -0.58 15.61 -11.76
C PRO A 179 -1.00 15.83 -10.30
N ALA A 180 -0.02 15.96 -9.42
CA ALA A 180 -0.21 16.07 -7.97
C ALA A 180 0.64 17.18 -7.37
N ASP A 181 0.10 17.86 -6.36
CA ASP A 181 0.86 18.76 -5.48
C ASP A 181 1.10 18.02 -4.15
N PHE A 182 2.37 17.76 -3.82
CA PHE A 182 2.80 17.10 -2.59
C PHE A 182 3.12 18.12 -1.50
N GLY A 183 2.61 17.89 -0.30
CA GLY A 183 2.77 18.76 0.86
C GLY A 183 2.00 20.09 0.78
N GLY A 184 1.21 20.28 -0.28
CA GLY A 184 0.41 21.47 -0.58
C GLY A 184 -1.10 21.19 -0.53
N GLY A 185 -1.72 21.40 0.64
CA GLY A 185 -3.18 21.55 0.72
C GLY A 185 -3.60 22.97 0.32
N TYR A 186 -4.89 23.14 -0.04
CA TYR A 186 -5.56 24.45 -0.21
C TYR A 186 -5.60 25.20 1.15
N GLY A 187 -4.45 25.63 1.67
CA GLY A 187 -4.34 26.19 3.00
C GLY A 187 -2.89 26.40 3.44
N TRP A 188 -2.65 27.46 4.22
CA TRP A 188 -1.33 27.93 4.66
C TRP A 188 -0.60 27.01 5.66
N TYR A 189 -1.09 25.79 5.90
CA TYR A 189 -0.51 24.88 6.89
C TYR A 189 0.48 23.92 6.22
N ARG A 190 1.67 23.89 6.82
CA ARG A 190 2.92 23.37 6.25
C ARG A 190 3.22 21.98 6.78
N ASP A 191 3.90 21.25 5.91
CA ASP A 191 4.68 20.03 6.15
C ASP A 191 3.86 18.76 6.26
N ASP A 192 3.91 17.91 5.21
CA ASP A 192 3.79 16.43 5.32
C ASP A 192 4.24 15.66 4.05
N GLY A 193 5.15 16.23 3.23
CA GLY A 193 5.86 15.51 2.15
C GLY A 193 4.95 14.72 1.19
N LEU A 194 5.34 13.48 0.85
CA LEU A 194 4.62 12.60 -0.08
C LEU A 194 3.22 12.18 0.37
N HIS A 195 2.85 12.44 1.61
CA HIS A 195 1.67 11.83 2.20
C HIS A 195 0.44 12.71 2.23
N HIS A 196 0.63 14.02 2.05
CA HIS A 196 -0.44 14.95 1.82
C HIS A 196 -0.38 15.35 0.36
N PHE A 197 -1.30 14.85 -0.45
CA PHE A 197 -1.39 15.25 -1.85
C PHE A 197 -2.83 15.37 -2.31
N HIS A 198 -3.02 16.26 -3.28
CA HIS A 198 -4.22 16.34 -4.07
C HIS A 198 -3.84 16.21 -5.53
N ALA A 199 -4.39 15.19 -6.20
CA ALA A 199 -4.14 14.92 -7.60
C ALA A 199 -5.47 14.94 -8.35
N ARG A 200 -5.55 15.76 -9.41
CA ARG A 200 -6.74 15.84 -10.26
C ARG A 200 -6.33 16.09 -11.70
N THR A 201 -6.92 15.33 -12.61
CA THR A 201 -6.87 15.57 -14.05
C THR A 201 -8.29 15.57 -14.61
N GLY A 202 -8.49 16.36 -15.66
CA GLY A 202 -9.74 16.43 -16.41
C GLY A 202 -9.43 16.85 -17.82
N ASN A 203 -9.91 16.09 -18.81
CA ASN A 203 -9.76 16.42 -20.21
C ASN A 203 -11.13 16.38 -20.90
N GLU A 204 -11.49 17.49 -21.53
CA GLU A 204 -12.69 17.60 -22.36
C GLU A 204 -12.29 17.38 -23.82
N THR A 205 -13.04 16.51 -24.50
CA THR A 205 -12.88 16.16 -25.91
C THR A 205 -14.21 16.36 -26.61
N ASP A 206 -14.20 16.44 -27.94
CA ASP A 206 -15.43 16.51 -28.74
C ASP A 206 -16.37 15.30 -28.49
N SER A 207 -15.82 14.19 -28.01
CA SER A 207 -16.54 12.94 -27.72
C SER A 207 -16.97 12.76 -26.26
N GLY A 208 -16.55 13.64 -25.34
CA GLY A 208 -16.82 13.45 -23.92
C GLY A 208 -15.81 14.09 -22.98
N TRP A 209 -15.98 13.83 -21.69
CA TRP A 209 -15.11 14.30 -20.62
C TRP A 209 -14.58 13.14 -19.79
N GLU A 210 -13.27 13.06 -19.60
CA GLU A 210 -12.64 12.10 -18.68
C GLU A 210 -11.98 12.85 -17.52
N SER A 211 -12.16 12.35 -16.31
CA SER A 211 -11.42 12.82 -15.14
C SER A 211 -10.94 11.69 -14.26
N SER A 212 -9.85 11.97 -13.56
CA SER A 212 -9.33 11.11 -12.50
C SER A 212 -8.85 11.96 -11.35
N LEU A 213 -9.05 11.43 -10.15
CA LEU A 213 -8.71 12.09 -8.91
C LEU A 213 -8.15 11.07 -7.92
N ALA A 214 -7.18 11.52 -7.14
CA ALA A 214 -6.75 10.86 -5.93
C ALA A 214 -6.36 11.92 -4.91
N SER A 215 -6.86 11.78 -3.69
CA SER A 215 -6.38 12.52 -2.52
C SER A 215 -5.68 11.55 -1.58
N GLY A 216 -4.67 12.02 -0.87
CA GLY A 216 -4.03 11.24 0.18
C GLY A 216 -3.61 12.15 1.32
N PHE A 217 -3.79 11.67 2.54
CA PHE A 217 -3.39 12.33 3.76
C PHE A 217 -2.79 11.28 4.71
N SER A 218 -1.55 11.47 5.19
CA SER A 218 -1.04 10.81 6.40
C SER A 218 -0.96 11.83 7.52
N HIS A 219 -1.23 11.42 8.76
CA HIS A 219 -0.79 12.16 9.94
C HIS A 219 -1.16 13.65 9.93
N ASN A 220 -2.45 13.98 9.88
CA ASN A 220 -2.85 15.39 10.01
C ASN A 220 -2.94 15.81 11.48
N TRP A 221 -2.10 16.76 11.91
CA TRP A 221 -2.17 17.36 13.26
C TRP A 221 -3.56 18.01 13.48
N LEU A 222 -4.11 18.62 12.43
CA LEU A 222 -5.42 19.25 12.39
C LEU A 222 -6.43 18.25 11.81
N SER A 223 -7.07 17.47 12.67
CA SER A 223 -8.11 16.50 12.27
C SER A 223 -9.15 17.08 11.29
N ALA A 224 -9.38 18.40 11.31
CA ALA A 224 -10.35 19.10 10.47
C ALA A 224 -10.24 18.84 8.95
N GLU A 225 -9.05 18.71 8.37
CA GLU A 225 -8.93 18.52 6.90
C GLU A 225 -9.24 17.07 6.50
N ALA A 226 -8.73 16.09 7.25
CA ALA A 226 -9.14 14.69 7.06
C ALA A 226 -10.65 14.53 7.27
N THR A 227 -11.23 15.28 8.23
CA THR A 227 -12.65 15.16 8.56
C THR A 227 -13.60 15.70 7.48
N SER A 228 -13.13 16.51 6.52
CA SER A 228 -14.01 17.00 5.45
C SER A 228 -14.33 15.88 4.44
N GLU A 229 -13.39 14.97 4.18
CA GLU A 229 -13.55 13.88 3.22
C GLU A 229 -14.10 12.59 3.85
N VAL A 230 -13.69 12.25 5.08
CA VAL A 230 -14.11 11.02 5.77
C VAL A 230 -15.02 11.24 6.99
N GLY A 231 -15.33 12.49 7.33
CA GLY A 231 -16.19 12.86 8.47
C GLY A 231 -15.46 12.94 9.83
N TYR A 232 -16.13 13.49 10.84
CA TYR A 232 -15.63 13.51 12.23
C TYR A 232 -15.84 12.17 12.93
N GLY A 233 -14.79 11.62 13.56
CA GLY A 233 -14.89 10.43 14.41
C GLY A 233 -13.58 9.68 14.67
N TRP A 234 -13.69 8.39 15.01
CA TRP A 234 -12.55 7.52 15.36
C TRP A 234 -11.60 7.26 14.20
N PHE A 235 -12.10 7.27 12.96
CA PHE A 235 -11.25 7.13 11.79
C PHE A 235 -10.35 8.35 11.62
N ALA A 236 -10.87 9.56 11.87
CA ALA A 236 -10.07 10.78 11.90
C ALA A 236 -9.02 10.79 13.04
N LEU A 237 -9.33 10.19 14.19
CA LEU A 237 -8.34 10.01 15.27
C LEU A 237 -7.21 9.05 14.89
N ALA A 238 -7.52 7.99 14.11
CA ALA A 238 -6.50 7.12 13.55
C ALA A 238 -5.62 7.89 12.56
N VAL A 239 -6.17 8.77 11.73
CA VAL A 239 -5.34 9.59 10.83
C VAL A 239 -4.35 10.44 11.62
N LYS A 240 -4.74 11.06 12.74
CA LYS A 240 -3.88 11.94 13.54
C LYS A 240 -2.63 11.24 14.11
N GLY A 241 -2.71 9.96 14.41
CA GLY A 241 -1.59 9.19 14.98
C GLY A 241 -0.94 8.22 13.99
N ALA A 242 -1.28 8.31 12.70
CA ALA A 242 -0.82 7.39 11.69
C ALA A 242 0.70 7.46 11.54
N ASP A 243 1.34 6.31 11.28
CA ASP A 243 2.71 6.33 10.78
C ASP A 243 2.74 7.17 9.50
N LYS A 244 3.80 7.97 9.33
CA LYS A 244 4.01 8.76 8.12
C LYS A 244 3.95 7.84 6.89
N GLU A 245 4.42 6.60 6.98
CA GLU A 245 4.42 5.63 5.87
C GLU A 245 3.02 5.11 5.45
N VAL A 246 1.92 5.76 5.82
CA VAL A 246 0.53 5.38 5.48
C VAL A 246 -0.30 6.59 5.02
N ALA A 247 -0.88 6.54 3.82
CA ALA A 247 -1.96 7.45 3.40
C ALA A 247 -3.35 6.82 3.56
N ILE A 248 -4.30 7.69 3.84
CA ILE A 248 -5.74 7.47 3.65
C ILE A 248 -6.25 8.57 2.71
N GLY A 249 -7.19 8.23 1.84
CA GLY A 249 -7.88 9.26 1.07
C GLY A 249 -8.99 8.70 0.19
N THR A 250 -9.37 9.52 -0.78
CA THR A 250 -10.37 9.18 -1.80
C THR A 250 -9.72 8.99 -3.15
N PHE A 251 -10.38 8.20 -3.99
CA PHE A 251 -9.99 8.06 -5.39
C PHE A 251 -11.22 8.01 -6.27
N GLU A 252 -11.05 8.44 -7.51
CA GLU A 252 -12.12 8.48 -8.48
C GLU A 252 -11.57 8.42 -9.91
N ARG A 253 -12.30 7.72 -10.77
CA ARG A 253 -12.25 7.92 -12.21
C ARG A 253 -13.66 8.00 -12.76
N GLN A 254 -13.89 8.99 -13.63
CA GLN A 254 -15.14 9.22 -14.31
C GLN A 254 -14.88 9.42 -15.81
N ILE A 255 -15.65 8.73 -16.64
CA ILE A 255 -15.72 8.96 -18.08
C ILE A 255 -17.16 9.27 -18.44
N THR A 256 -17.37 10.44 -19.04
CA THR A 256 -18.64 10.90 -19.60
C THR A 256 -18.50 10.87 -21.12
N THR A 257 -19.35 10.11 -21.81
CA THR A 257 -19.37 10.01 -23.27
C THR A 257 -20.58 10.74 -23.83
N TYR A 258 -20.36 11.58 -24.85
CA TYR A 258 -21.43 12.23 -25.60
C TYR A 258 -21.93 11.28 -26.69
N THR A 259 -23.16 10.76 -26.52
CA THR A 259 -23.69 9.68 -27.38
C THR A 259 -24.50 10.19 -28.56
N SER A 260 -25.18 11.33 -28.41
CA SER A 260 -25.86 12.03 -29.49
C SER A 260 -26.02 13.50 -29.17
N GLY A 261 -25.77 14.37 -30.14
CA GLY A 261 -26.19 15.76 -30.00
C GLY A 261 -26.45 16.42 -31.34
N ASN A 262 -27.42 17.32 -31.34
CA ASN A 262 -27.63 18.24 -32.43
C ASN A 262 -26.66 19.41 -32.23
N GLU A 263 -25.67 19.57 -33.11
CA GLU A 263 -24.69 20.67 -33.08
C GLU A 263 -25.38 22.04 -32.99
N GLU A 264 -26.60 22.15 -33.53
CA GLU A 264 -27.40 23.38 -33.55
C GLU A 264 -27.84 23.84 -32.14
N TYR A 265 -27.97 22.93 -31.18
CA TYR A 265 -28.55 23.25 -29.87
C TYR A 265 -27.66 22.94 -28.65
N ARG A 266 -26.45 22.38 -28.83
CA ARG A 266 -25.55 21.95 -27.73
C ARG A 266 -26.25 21.05 -26.69
N TYR A 267 -27.19 20.21 -27.15
CA TYR A 267 -27.81 19.20 -26.30
C TYR A 267 -27.16 17.87 -26.60
N TRP A 268 -26.48 17.30 -25.61
CA TRP A 268 -25.85 16.00 -25.69
C TRP A 268 -26.54 15.04 -24.73
N ASP A 269 -26.89 13.84 -25.21
CA ASP A 269 -27.16 12.72 -24.33
C ASP A 269 -25.83 12.25 -23.73
N GLU A 270 -25.78 12.18 -22.41
CA GLU A 270 -24.56 11.87 -21.67
C GLU A 270 -24.68 10.51 -20.99
N GLU A 271 -23.72 9.63 -21.28
CA GLU A 271 -23.49 8.41 -20.51
C GLU A 271 -22.28 8.63 -19.62
N THR A 272 -22.49 8.65 -18.31
CA THR A 272 -21.41 8.77 -17.33
C THR A 272 -21.18 7.44 -16.64
N ALA A 273 -19.95 6.94 -16.71
CA ALA A 273 -19.47 5.79 -15.96
C ALA A 273 -18.42 6.26 -14.94
N ARG A 274 -18.50 5.76 -13.70
CA ARG A 274 -17.63 6.18 -12.60
C ARG A 274 -17.26 5.00 -11.70
N THR A 275 -16.01 4.98 -11.25
CA THR A 275 -15.55 4.19 -10.10
C THR A 275 -14.98 5.15 -9.09
N ASN A 276 -15.46 5.10 -7.85
CA ASN A 276 -14.91 5.90 -6.77
C ASN A 276 -14.88 5.15 -5.44
N GLY A 277 -14.06 5.63 -4.52
CA GLY A 277 -13.89 4.97 -3.24
C GLY A 277 -12.97 5.63 -2.25
N TYR A 278 -12.74 4.89 -1.17
CA TYR A 278 -11.87 5.25 -0.05
C TYR A 278 -10.81 4.19 0.11
N TYR A 279 -9.58 4.59 0.44
CA TYR A 279 -8.47 3.66 0.57
C TYR A 279 -7.64 3.91 1.84
N VAL A 280 -6.91 2.88 2.22
CA VAL A 280 -5.77 2.93 3.14
C VAL A 280 -4.61 2.21 2.48
N ALA A 281 -3.49 2.90 2.29
CA ALA A 281 -2.33 2.35 1.60
C ALA A 281 -1.04 2.90 2.21
N GLY A 282 0.00 2.07 2.27
CA GLY A 282 1.27 2.47 2.85
C GLY A 282 2.41 1.55 2.46
N ILE A 283 3.58 1.84 3.03
CA ILE A 283 4.76 0.97 2.89
C ILE A 283 4.64 -0.16 3.92
N ALA A 284 4.54 -1.39 3.42
CA ALA A 284 4.42 -2.56 4.27
C ALA A 284 5.65 -2.70 5.19
N THR A 285 5.44 -3.03 6.46
CA THR A 285 6.51 -3.22 7.43
C THR A 285 7.49 -4.30 6.94
N PRO A 286 8.80 -3.99 6.83
CA PRO A 286 9.77 -4.99 6.41
C PRO A 286 9.80 -6.22 7.31
N GLN A 287 10.00 -7.40 6.72
CA GLN A 287 10.01 -8.69 7.43
C GLN A 287 11.05 -8.73 8.57
N THR A 288 12.17 -8.02 8.42
CA THR A 288 13.22 -7.93 9.45
C THR A 288 12.71 -7.29 10.74
N TYR A 289 11.89 -6.25 10.66
CA TYR A 289 11.28 -5.64 11.84
C TYR A 289 10.25 -6.56 12.49
N LEU A 290 9.44 -7.27 11.69
CA LEU A 290 8.46 -8.22 12.22
C LEU A 290 9.14 -9.42 12.90
N ALA A 291 10.25 -9.90 12.33
CA ALA A 291 11.05 -10.96 12.93
C ALA A 291 11.67 -10.54 14.27
N ASP A 292 12.15 -9.30 14.40
CA ASP A 292 12.64 -8.77 15.69
C ASP A 292 11.50 -8.68 16.72
N GLN A 293 10.32 -8.18 16.33
CA GLN A 293 9.14 -8.15 17.21
C GLN A 293 8.73 -9.57 17.67
N GLN A 294 8.81 -10.55 16.77
CA GLN A 294 8.51 -11.96 17.05
C GLN A 294 9.57 -12.59 17.98
N ALA A 295 10.85 -12.37 17.73
CA ALA A 295 11.95 -12.89 18.55
C ALA A 295 11.88 -12.40 20.00
N ARG A 296 11.31 -11.20 20.20
CA ARG A 296 11.14 -10.56 21.51
C ARG A 296 9.80 -10.86 22.20
N ASP A 297 8.95 -11.69 21.59
CA ASP A 297 7.57 -11.95 22.03
C ASP A 297 6.80 -10.65 22.34
N ILE A 298 6.90 -9.67 21.44
CA ILE A 298 6.22 -8.40 21.63
C ILE A 298 4.71 -8.60 21.49
N ARG A 299 3.98 -8.00 22.42
CA ARG A 299 2.54 -7.79 22.35
C ARG A 299 2.26 -6.33 22.08
N ALA A 300 1.52 -6.03 21.04
CA ALA A 300 1.21 -4.67 20.64
C ALA A 300 -0.30 -4.42 20.63
N TYR A 301 -0.69 -3.22 21.04
CA TYR A 301 -2.08 -2.80 21.10
C TYR A 301 -2.27 -1.61 20.17
N TYR A 302 -3.28 -1.72 19.32
CA TYR A 302 -3.58 -0.73 18.29
C TYR A 302 -4.99 -0.20 18.50
N ALA A 303 -5.17 1.09 18.21
CA ALA A 303 -6.46 1.76 18.26
C ALA A 303 -6.63 2.69 17.06
N GLY A 304 -7.87 2.79 16.60
CA GLY A 304 -8.24 3.68 15.51
C GLY A 304 -9.69 3.50 15.13
N GLY A 305 -9.98 3.50 13.83
CA GLY A 305 -11.34 3.44 13.34
C GLY A 305 -11.51 2.66 12.05
N SER A 306 -12.77 2.50 11.67
CA SER A 306 -13.20 1.96 10.38
C SER A 306 -14.17 2.92 9.72
N PHE A 307 -14.26 2.88 8.39
CA PHE A 307 -15.17 3.69 7.60
C PHE A 307 -15.75 2.87 6.45
N ASP A 308 -17.09 2.86 6.34
CA ASP A 308 -17.84 2.13 5.31
C ASP A 308 -18.42 3.07 4.24
N GLY A 309 -17.88 4.28 4.10
CA GLY A 309 -18.41 5.29 3.19
C GLY A 309 -19.61 6.07 3.72
N THR A 310 -20.20 5.70 4.87
CA THR A 310 -21.36 6.39 5.47
C THR A 310 -21.21 6.62 6.96
N SER A 311 -20.61 5.66 7.67
CA SER A 311 -20.51 5.61 9.13
C SER A 311 -19.08 5.28 9.55
N GLN A 312 -18.71 5.80 10.72
CA GLN A 312 -17.42 5.48 11.35
C GLN A 312 -17.62 4.50 12.52
N GLY A 313 -16.72 3.53 12.61
CA GLY A 313 -16.59 2.63 13.75
C GLY A 313 -15.28 2.86 14.50
N LYS A 314 -15.21 2.41 15.74
CA LYS A 314 -13.95 2.30 16.50
C LYS A 314 -13.40 0.90 16.35
N VAL A 315 -12.09 0.82 16.14
CA VAL A 315 -11.37 -0.45 15.97
C VAL A 315 -10.27 -0.54 17.02
N LEU A 316 -10.19 -1.68 17.70
CA LEU A 316 -9.12 -2.02 18.62
C LEU A 316 -8.55 -3.37 18.21
N ILE A 317 -7.23 -3.45 18.04
CA ILE A 317 -6.52 -4.69 17.68
C ILE A 317 -5.43 -4.96 18.69
N GLN A 318 -5.31 -6.21 19.13
CA GLN A 318 -4.19 -6.72 19.89
C GLN A 318 -3.45 -7.74 19.02
N VAL A 319 -2.14 -7.55 18.91
CA VAL A 319 -1.22 -8.41 18.17
C VAL A 319 -0.28 -9.08 19.13
N GLN A 320 -0.05 -10.37 18.92
CA GLN A 320 1.00 -11.14 19.57
C GLN A 320 1.94 -11.69 18.49
N PHE A 321 3.13 -11.09 18.37
CA PHE A 321 4.06 -11.44 17.29
C PHE A 321 4.62 -12.87 17.42
N ALA A 322 4.68 -13.44 18.62
CA ALA A 322 4.90 -14.87 18.88
C ALA A 322 3.76 -15.43 19.74
N PRO A 323 2.78 -16.17 19.17
CA PRO A 323 2.94 -17.10 18.05
C PRO A 323 2.41 -16.58 16.70
N ALA A 324 2.50 -15.28 16.43
CA ALA A 324 2.02 -14.66 15.19
C ALA A 324 0.49 -14.68 15.05
N THR A 325 -0.21 -14.26 16.10
CA THR A 325 -1.67 -14.19 16.19
C THR A 325 -2.16 -12.77 16.46
N TRP A 326 -3.43 -12.52 16.15
CA TRP A 326 -4.08 -11.26 16.45
C TRP A 326 -5.55 -11.44 16.82
N GLN A 327 -6.09 -10.49 17.56
CA GLN A 327 -7.52 -10.37 17.86
C GLN A 327 -7.93 -8.91 17.77
N GLY A 328 -9.15 -8.64 17.32
CA GLY A 328 -9.66 -7.29 17.17
C GLY A 328 -11.16 -7.19 17.40
N GLN A 329 -11.61 -5.96 17.65
CA GLN A 329 -13.02 -5.62 17.86
C GLN A 329 -13.37 -4.35 17.10
N TRP A 330 -14.53 -4.39 16.44
CA TRP A 330 -15.13 -3.30 15.70
C TRP A 330 -16.43 -2.91 16.40
N THR A 331 -16.48 -1.71 16.97
CA THR A 331 -17.70 -1.14 17.55
C THR A 331 -18.29 -0.12 16.61
N GLY A 332 -19.61 -0.09 16.48
CA GLY A 332 -20.33 0.77 15.54
C GLY A 332 -21.63 0.11 15.09
N VAL A 333 -21.90 0.15 13.78
CA VAL A 333 -23.09 -0.49 13.20
C VAL A 333 -23.06 -2.01 13.34
N MET A 334 -21.89 -2.64 13.11
CA MET A 334 -21.79 -4.09 13.08
C MET A 334 -21.58 -4.74 14.45
N ASN A 335 -20.74 -4.17 15.33
CA ASN A 335 -20.42 -4.71 16.67
C ASN A 335 -19.95 -6.18 16.65
N PHE A 336 -18.80 -6.43 16.04
CA PHE A 336 -18.20 -7.77 15.93
C PHE A 336 -16.77 -7.81 16.46
N LYS A 337 -16.26 -9.02 16.67
CA LYS A 337 -14.85 -9.31 16.92
C LYS A 337 -14.31 -10.29 15.87
N ALA A 338 -13.02 -10.19 15.59
CA ALA A 338 -12.33 -11.10 14.68
C ALA A 338 -10.98 -11.49 15.27
N GLU A 339 -10.51 -12.67 14.94
CA GLU A 339 -9.20 -13.19 15.33
C GLU A 339 -8.58 -13.97 14.18
N GLY A 340 -7.27 -14.10 14.18
CA GLY A 340 -6.59 -14.93 13.20
C GLY A 340 -5.08 -14.88 13.27
N ASN A 341 -4.46 -15.12 12.12
CA ASN A 341 -3.03 -15.35 11.98
C ASN A 341 -2.33 -14.17 11.30
N ILE A 342 -1.03 -14.08 11.55
CA ILE A 342 -0.11 -13.16 10.91
C ILE A 342 0.78 -13.97 9.96
N SER A 343 0.89 -13.51 8.71
CA SER A 343 1.77 -14.12 7.70
C SER A 343 2.53 -13.01 6.98
N GLY A 344 3.83 -12.92 7.27
CA GLY A 344 4.64 -11.77 6.86
C GLY A 344 4.06 -10.48 7.45
N ALA A 345 3.94 -9.45 6.62
CA ALA A 345 3.33 -8.18 7.01
C ALA A 345 1.79 -8.20 7.02
N ASN A 346 1.13 -9.32 6.71
CA ASN A 346 -0.31 -9.38 6.56
C ASN A 346 -0.99 -10.03 7.77
N ILE A 347 -2.19 -9.56 8.09
CA ILE A 347 -3.13 -10.20 9.01
C ILE A 347 -4.33 -10.73 8.24
N SER A 348 -4.82 -11.89 8.63
CA SER A 348 -6.05 -12.48 8.07
C SER A 348 -6.87 -13.13 9.17
N SER A 349 -8.17 -12.88 9.21
CA SER A 349 -9.07 -13.49 10.17
C SER A 349 -9.30 -14.97 9.84
N THR A 350 -9.29 -15.82 10.85
CA THR A 350 -9.78 -17.21 10.78
C THR A 350 -11.17 -17.36 11.39
N ASN A 351 -11.61 -16.38 12.19
CA ASN A 351 -12.91 -16.40 12.85
C ASN A 351 -13.46 -14.97 12.99
N VAL A 352 -14.77 -14.82 12.79
CA VAL A 352 -15.53 -13.58 12.98
C VAL A 352 -16.75 -13.93 13.82
N SER A 353 -17.01 -13.19 14.90
CA SER A 353 -18.07 -13.50 15.84
C SER A 353 -18.66 -12.25 16.50
N ALA A 354 -19.75 -12.43 17.24
CA ALA A 354 -20.39 -11.36 17.98
C ALA A 354 -19.44 -10.76 19.03
N LEU A 355 -19.47 -9.44 19.18
CA LEU A 355 -18.72 -8.75 20.23
C LEU A 355 -19.22 -9.13 21.63
N TYR A 356 -20.54 -9.30 21.80
CA TYR A 356 -21.18 -9.65 23.06
C TYR A 356 -21.72 -11.08 23.02
N SER A 357 -21.43 -11.86 24.07
CA SER A 357 -21.99 -13.20 24.26
C SER A 357 -23.51 -13.15 24.39
N GLY A 358 -24.22 -14.11 23.81
CA GLY A 358 -25.68 -14.20 23.88
C GLY A 358 -26.42 -13.29 22.89
N SER A 359 -25.72 -12.62 21.97
CA SER A 359 -26.39 -11.92 20.88
C SER A 359 -27.16 -12.93 20.00
N SER A 360 -28.38 -12.60 19.62
CA SER A 360 -29.17 -13.39 18.68
C SER A 360 -28.74 -13.18 17.22
N SER A 361 -27.53 -12.64 17.00
CA SER A 361 -26.96 -12.40 15.68
C SER A 361 -25.83 -13.40 15.41
N SER A 362 -25.80 -13.97 14.22
CA SER A 362 -24.61 -14.63 13.67
C SER A 362 -23.80 -13.66 12.83
N TYR A 363 -22.50 -13.92 12.73
CA TYR A 363 -21.56 -13.13 11.94
C TYR A 363 -20.76 -14.07 11.05
N GLU A 364 -20.52 -13.63 9.82
CA GLU A 364 -19.66 -14.29 8.84
C GLU A 364 -18.90 -13.25 8.03
N GLY A 365 -17.89 -13.68 7.27
CA GLY A 365 -17.08 -12.79 6.43
C GLY A 365 -15.60 -12.85 6.78
N SER A 366 -14.88 -11.76 6.52
CA SER A 366 -13.43 -11.72 6.70
C SER A 366 -12.91 -10.33 7.09
N VAL A 367 -11.77 -10.34 7.77
CA VAL A 367 -10.93 -9.17 8.01
C VAL A 367 -9.54 -9.47 7.47
N GLN A 368 -9.01 -8.56 6.67
CA GLN A 368 -7.65 -8.62 6.12
C GLN A 368 -6.97 -7.28 6.36
N GLY A 369 -5.65 -7.27 6.55
CA GLY A 369 -4.90 -6.03 6.73
C GLY A 369 -3.41 -6.23 6.59
N THR A 370 -2.69 -5.12 6.59
CA THR A 370 -1.24 -5.06 6.44
C THR A 370 -0.65 -4.16 7.52
N PHE A 371 0.45 -4.60 8.11
CA PHE A 371 1.31 -3.78 8.96
C PHE A 371 2.06 -2.77 8.09
N TYR A 372 2.00 -1.51 8.49
CA TYR A 372 2.72 -0.42 7.83
C TYR A 372 3.68 0.26 8.79
N GLY A 373 4.65 0.97 8.22
CA GLY A 373 5.62 1.70 9.01
C GLY A 373 6.78 0.81 9.45
N GLN A 374 7.86 1.45 9.88
CA GLN A 374 8.89 0.77 10.64
C GLN A 374 8.29 0.18 11.91
N GLN A 375 8.76 -1.02 12.30
CA GLN A 375 8.31 -1.69 13.51
C GLN A 375 6.80 -1.99 13.58
N ALA A 376 6.04 -1.95 12.47
CA ALA A 376 4.59 -2.08 12.48
C ALA A 376 3.91 -0.97 13.31
N GLY A 377 4.15 0.29 12.95
CA GLY A 377 3.56 1.46 13.61
C GLY A 377 2.04 1.53 13.44
N SER A 378 1.52 1.05 12.30
CA SER A 378 0.10 1.06 11.97
C SER A 378 -0.35 -0.27 11.35
N ILE A 379 -1.66 -0.51 11.38
CA ILE A 379 -2.32 -1.58 10.64
C ILE A 379 -3.48 -0.94 9.88
N GLY A 380 -3.49 -1.08 8.56
CA GLY A 380 -4.64 -0.73 7.76
C GLY A 380 -5.14 -1.92 6.95
N GLY A 381 -6.43 -1.95 6.68
CA GLY A 381 -7.06 -3.13 6.11
C GLY A 381 -8.50 -2.92 5.68
N ILE A 382 -9.16 -4.05 5.41
CA ILE A 382 -10.56 -4.13 5.06
C ILE A 382 -11.28 -5.18 5.91
N SER A 383 -12.52 -4.86 6.29
CA SER A 383 -13.47 -5.81 6.83
C SER A 383 -14.66 -5.92 5.88
N ASN A 384 -15.02 -7.15 5.51
CA ASN A 384 -16.26 -7.46 4.79
C ASN A 384 -17.02 -8.49 5.64
N VAL A 385 -18.01 -8.02 6.39
CA VAL A 385 -18.70 -8.80 7.41
C VAL A 385 -20.20 -8.74 7.18
N THR A 386 -20.85 -9.90 7.27
CA THR A 386 -22.30 -10.05 7.23
C THR A 386 -22.81 -10.42 8.61
N LYS A 387 -23.80 -9.67 9.09
CA LYS A 387 -24.51 -9.89 10.33
C LYS A 387 -25.93 -10.36 10.01
N THR A 388 -26.30 -11.52 10.54
CA THR A 388 -27.66 -12.05 10.39
C THR A 388 -28.35 -12.08 11.74
N TYR A 389 -29.37 -11.24 11.92
CA TYR A 389 -30.18 -11.21 13.13
C TYR A 389 -31.25 -12.31 13.07
N THR A 390 -31.21 -13.21 14.04
CA THR A 390 -32.23 -14.25 14.20
C THR A 390 -33.10 -13.89 15.40
N PRO A 391 -34.37 -13.49 15.21
CA PRO A 391 -35.23 -13.15 16.34
C PRO A 391 -35.47 -14.36 17.27
N PRO A 392 -35.60 -14.12 18.59
CA PRO A 392 -36.03 -15.15 19.55
C PRO A 392 -37.33 -15.81 19.09
N VAL A 393 -37.51 -17.10 19.38
CA VAL A 393 -38.68 -17.89 18.91
C VAL A 393 -40.01 -17.22 19.27
N GLU A 394 -40.10 -16.60 20.45
CA GLU A 394 -41.28 -15.89 20.93
C GLU A 394 -41.60 -14.60 20.14
N ALA A 395 -40.60 -13.99 19.51
CA ALA A 395 -40.75 -12.79 18.67
C ALA A 395 -40.95 -13.10 17.17
N ARG A 396 -40.87 -14.37 16.76
CA ARG A 396 -40.95 -14.79 15.34
C ARG A 396 -42.29 -14.53 14.67
N ILE A 397 -43.33 -14.21 15.43
CA ILE A 397 -44.65 -13.92 14.87
C ILE A 397 -44.68 -12.55 14.14
N ALA A 398 -43.66 -11.68 14.33
CA ALA A 398 -43.65 -10.33 13.75
C ALA A 398 -42.36 -9.87 13.04
N GLN A 399 -41.21 -10.55 13.18
CA GLN A 399 -39.96 -10.11 12.53
C GLN A 399 -39.32 -11.23 11.71
N MET A 400 -39.12 -10.97 10.42
CA MET A 400 -38.28 -11.81 9.56
C MET A 400 -36.80 -11.59 9.93
N PRO A 401 -35.93 -12.61 9.75
CA PRO A 401 -34.50 -12.41 9.85
C PRO A 401 -34.04 -11.24 8.98
N SER A 402 -33.18 -10.38 9.51
CA SER A 402 -32.55 -9.31 8.75
C SER A 402 -31.07 -9.59 8.60
N THR A 403 -30.58 -9.43 7.37
CA THR A 403 -29.17 -9.59 7.02
C THR A 403 -28.61 -8.23 6.65
N GLN A 404 -27.48 -7.88 7.24
CA GLN A 404 -26.75 -6.65 6.94
C GLN A 404 -25.31 -7.01 6.60
N THR A 405 -24.83 -6.60 5.43
CA THR A 405 -23.43 -6.71 5.04
C THR A 405 -22.78 -5.33 5.10
N GLN A 406 -21.59 -5.26 5.69
CA GLN A 406 -20.78 -4.05 5.74
C GLN A 406 -19.38 -4.33 5.20
N THR A 407 -18.97 -3.52 4.24
CA THR A 407 -17.61 -3.47 3.72
C THR A 407 -16.99 -2.15 4.17
N ALA A 408 -15.91 -2.19 4.94
CA ALA A 408 -15.28 -1.00 5.52
C ALA A 408 -13.76 -1.09 5.44
N VAL A 409 -13.11 0.02 5.10
CA VAL A 409 -11.67 0.20 5.36
C VAL A 409 -11.44 0.47 6.84
N PHE A 410 -10.29 0.08 7.37
CA PHE A 410 -9.89 0.46 8.72
C PHE A 410 -8.43 0.90 8.77
N LEU A 411 -8.11 1.78 9.72
CA LEU A 411 -6.76 2.12 10.12
C LEU A 411 -6.70 2.16 11.65
N VAL A 412 -5.69 1.50 12.20
CA VAL A 412 -5.35 1.56 13.62
C VAL A 412 -3.86 1.80 13.81
N ASN A 413 -3.50 2.55 14.85
CA ASN A 413 -2.10 2.85 15.18
C ASN A 413 -1.72 2.21 16.48
N LYS A 414 -0.44 1.83 16.59
CA LYS A 414 0.12 1.29 17.81
C LYS A 414 0.06 2.34 18.91
N VAL A 415 -0.66 2.01 19.97
CA VAL A 415 -0.79 2.87 21.16
C VAL A 415 0.31 2.54 22.15
N TYR A 416 0.57 1.24 22.36
CA TYR A 416 1.63 0.76 23.22
C TYR A 416 1.99 -0.69 22.88
N SER A 417 3.15 -1.13 23.39
CA SER A 417 3.60 -2.51 23.30
C SER A 417 4.23 -2.96 24.61
N THR A 418 4.13 -4.25 24.92
CA THR A 418 4.76 -4.91 26.06
C THR A 418 5.63 -6.07 25.58
N GLY A 419 6.71 -6.35 26.30
CA GLY A 419 7.64 -7.44 25.99
C GLY A 419 8.99 -7.22 26.68
N ALA A 420 9.89 -8.20 26.57
CA ALA A 420 11.20 -8.09 27.20
C ALA A 420 11.98 -6.93 26.55
N SER A 421 12.28 -5.90 27.34
CA SER A 421 13.20 -4.85 26.92
C SER A 421 14.59 -5.46 26.86
N VAL A 422 15.07 -5.76 25.66
CA VAL A 422 16.49 -6.07 25.48
C VAL A 422 17.22 -4.75 25.68
N LYS A 423 17.98 -4.68 26.77
CA LYS A 423 18.89 -3.55 27.01
C LYS A 423 19.80 -3.48 25.77
N PRO A 424 19.86 -2.36 25.05
CA PRO A 424 20.76 -2.26 23.91
C PRO A 424 22.18 -2.52 24.43
N ASP A 425 22.85 -3.49 23.81
CA ASP A 425 24.26 -3.79 24.08
C ASP A 425 25.16 -2.62 23.70
#